data_AF-A0A1A6GGK6-F1
#
_entry.id   AF-A0A1A6GGK6-F1
#
_cell.length_a   1.000
_cell.length_b   1.000
_cell.length_c   1.000
_cell.angle_alpha   90.00
_cell.angle_beta   90.00
_cell.angle_gamma   90.00
#
_symmetry.space_group_name_H-M   'P 1'
#
loop_
_entity.id
_entity.type
_entity.pdbx_description
1 polymer ?
#
loop_
_entity_poly.entity_id
_entity_poly.type
_entity_poly.pdbx_seq_one_letter_code
_entity_poly.pdbx_strand_id
1 'polypeptide(L)'
;MESSEPDPADDTSMDAFLEKFQSQPYRGGFREDQWEEEFDKIPLFMKKAPSEIDPKEFPDLACLQSIIFDDERSPEGNFRSALNDVLAARKLKPGHLKAIVRGAMCHLELKHFAEAVSWCDEGLQIDAKEKKLLEVRAKADKLKRMEERDLRKARLKEKKEQSQNEALLQAIKARNIRLVSEAVDKDEDSASNGPIEIFLDGLSSENPCGARLSLDNQGRLSWPVVFLYPEYAQSDFISAFHEDSRFIDHLMVMFSEAPSWDSEQKYHPDNLEVYFEDEDRAELYQVSPRSTLLQVLQHPRYSVKALTPAFLVCVGSSPFSKNYLQGKRVHRFTALPWSEQPWSPSLKEDLLQLPDELALETPWLVDCVRVQ
;
A
#
# COMPACT_ATOMS: atom_id res chain seq x y z
N MET A 1 -59.42 -48.72 57.61
CA MET A 1 -59.20 -50.13 57.24
C MET A 1 -58.35 -50.10 56.00
N GLU A 2 -57.11 -50.49 56.20
CA GLU A 2 -56.06 -50.60 55.20
C GLU A 2 -56.21 -51.94 54.49
N SER A 3 -56.15 -51.92 53.16
CA SER A 3 -56.04 -53.10 52.29
C SER A 3 -55.57 -52.58 50.92
N SER A 4 -54.26 -52.39 50.76
CA SER A 4 -53.25 -53.35 50.26
C SER A 4 -53.06 -53.18 48.76
N GLU A 5 -52.01 -52.44 48.39
CA GLU A 5 -51.42 -52.46 47.05
C GLU A 5 -50.99 -53.90 46.71
N PRO A 6 -51.24 -54.41 45.50
CA PRO A 6 -50.73 -55.72 45.11
C PRO A 6 -49.23 -55.66 44.81
N ASP A 7 -48.50 -56.61 45.40
CA ASP A 7 -47.04 -56.82 45.28
C ASP A 7 -46.55 -56.94 43.82
N PRO A 8 -45.34 -56.43 43.50
CA PRO A 8 -44.78 -56.37 42.14
C PRO A 8 -44.06 -57.66 41.68
N ALA A 9 -44.53 -58.84 42.13
CA ALA A 9 -43.90 -60.13 41.86
C ALA A 9 -44.82 -61.13 41.14
N ASP A 10 -45.57 -60.65 40.15
CA ASP A 10 -46.30 -61.51 39.22
C ASP A 10 -45.68 -61.34 37.82
N ASP A 11 -44.84 -62.29 37.40
CA ASP A 11 -44.24 -62.31 36.05
C ASP A 11 -45.31 -62.17 34.96
N THR A 12 -46.54 -62.62 35.24
CA THR A 12 -47.72 -62.46 34.38
C THR A 12 -48.05 -60.99 34.07
N SER A 13 -47.76 -60.05 34.99
CA SER A 13 -47.98 -58.62 34.78
C SER A 13 -46.91 -57.98 33.89
N MET A 14 -45.67 -58.46 33.96
CA MET A 14 -44.58 -57.98 33.11
C MET A 14 -44.75 -58.52 31.69
N ASP A 15 -45.15 -59.79 31.56
CA ASP A 15 -45.48 -60.41 30.28
C ASP A 15 -46.65 -59.70 29.60
N ALA A 16 -47.74 -59.40 30.33
CA ALA A 16 -48.87 -58.63 29.78
C ALA A 16 -48.47 -57.20 29.36
N PHE A 17 -47.50 -56.58 30.05
CA PHE A 17 -46.96 -55.27 29.68
C PHE A 17 -46.07 -55.34 28.44
N LEU A 18 -45.21 -56.35 28.33
CA LEU A 18 -44.35 -56.59 27.17
C LEU A 18 -45.14 -57.01 25.92
N GLU A 19 -46.19 -57.80 26.08
CA GLU A 19 -47.10 -58.22 25.01
C GLU A 19 -47.81 -57.01 24.37
N LYS A 20 -47.98 -55.92 25.13
CA LYS A 20 -48.50 -54.64 24.62
C LYS A 20 -47.55 -53.96 23.61
N PHE A 21 -46.25 -54.16 23.74
CA PHE A 21 -45.25 -53.65 22.78
C PHE A 21 -45.02 -54.59 21.60
N GLN A 22 -45.36 -55.86 21.74
CA GLN A 22 -45.33 -56.82 20.63
C GLN A 22 -46.56 -56.72 19.72
N SER A 23 -47.71 -56.34 20.29
CA SER A 23 -49.00 -56.30 19.57
C SER A 23 -49.33 -54.94 18.94
N GLN A 24 -48.62 -53.86 19.29
CA GLN A 24 -48.84 -52.52 18.72
C GLN A 24 -47.58 -51.97 18.05
N PRO A 25 -47.61 -51.70 16.73
CA PRO A 25 -46.49 -51.06 16.07
C PRO A 25 -46.25 -49.66 16.66
N TYR A 26 -44.98 -49.24 16.70
CA TYR A 26 -44.59 -47.93 17.21
C TYR A 26 -45.34 -46.82 16.45
N ARG A 27 -46.00 -45.92 17.18
CA ARG A 27 -46.82 -44.87 16.57
C ARG A 27 -45.91 -43.86 15.88
N GLY A 28 -45.93 -43.84 14.54
CA GLY A 28 -45.01 -43.05 13.72
C GLY A 28 -43.66 -43.73 13.45
N GLY A 29 -43.57 -45.04 13.67
CA GLY A 29 -42.43 -45.84 13.22
C GLY A 29 -42.44 -46.02 11.70
N PHE A 30 -41.28 -46.37 11.14
CA PHE A 30 -41.15 -46.65 9.72
C PHE A 30 -42.06 -47.80 9.30
N ARG A 31 -42.61 -47.69 8.10
CA ARG A 31 -43.42 -48.76 7.54
C ARG A 31 -42.52 -49.90 7.07
N GLU A 32 -42.77 -51.14 7.53
CA GLU A 32 -41.94 -52.31 7.17
C GLU A 32 -41.85 -52.57 5.67
N ASP A 33 -42.82 -52.11 4.87
CA ASP A 33 -42.81 -52.23 3.42
C ASP A 33 -42.02 -51.13 2.70
N GLN A 34 -41.74 -50.00 3.36
CA GLN A 34 -41.13 -48.79 2.76
C GLN A 34 -39.97 -48.21 3.59
N TRP A 35 -39.53 -48.93 4.62
CA TRP A 35 -38.55 -48.41 5.59
C TRP A 35 -37.21 -48.04 4.94
N GLU A 36 -36.75 -48.80 3.94
CA GLU A 36 -35.50 -48.48 3.23
C GLU A 36 -35.58 -47.12 2.52
N GLU A 37 -36.72 -46.81 1.90
CA GLU A 37 -36.97 -45.54 1.23
C GLU A 37 -37.11 -44.38 2.23
N GLU A 38 -37.70 -44.63 3.39
CA GLU A 38 -37.80 -43.63 4.47
C GLU A 38 -36.45 -43.38 5.14
N PHE A 39 -35.59 -44.40 5.26
CA PHE A 39 -34.23 -44.28 5.78
C PHE A 39 -33.31 -43.52 4.83
N ASP A 40 -33.43 -43.75 3.52
CA ASP A 40 -32.63 -43.04 2.52
C ASP A 40 -32.98 -41.52 2.45
N LYS A 41 -34.13 -41.09 3.00
CA LYS A 41 -34.49 -39.67 3.15
C LYS A 41 -33.84 -39.00 4.37
N ILE A 42 -33.34 -39.78 5.33
CA ILE A 42 -32.72 -39.26 6.54
C ILE A 42 -31.24 -38.99 6.24
N PRO A 43 -30.76 -37.74 6.39
CA PRO A 43 -29.38 -37.38 6.05
C PRO A 43 -28.30 -38.29 6.62
N LEU A 44 -28.52 -38.81 7.84
CA LEU A 44 -27.56 -39.65 8.56
C LEU A 44 -27.41 -41.06 7.94
N PHE A 45 -28.44 -41.56 7.26
CA PHE A 45 -28.49 -42.94 6.76
C PHE A 45 -28.55 -43.03 5.23
N MET A 46 -28.56 -41.87 4.57
CA MET A 46 -28.58 -41.76 3.12
C MET A 46 -27.35 -42.39 2.48
N LYS A 47 -27.55 -43.35 1.58
CA LYS A 47 -26.44 -44.04 0.88
C LYS A 47 -25.77 -43.19 -0.20
N LYS A 48 -26.50 -42.24 -0.80
CA LYS A 48 -26.01 -41.34 -1.85
C LYS A 48 -26.70 -39.99 -1.72
N ALA A 49 -25.93 -38.90 -1.66
CA ALA A 49 -26.48 -37.54 -1.63
C ALA A 49 -27.19 -37.19 -2.96
N PRO A 50 -28.28 -36.40 -2.94
CA PRO A 50 -28.94 -35.93 -4.15
C PRO A 50 -28.03 -34.94 -4.89
N SER A 51 -28.14 -34.87 -6.21
CA SER A 51 -27.40 -33.88 -7.01
C SER A 51 -27.97 -32.45 -6.87
N GLU A 52 -29.27 -32.33 -6.61
CA GLU A 52 -29.96 -31.07 -6.29
C GLU A 52 -30.90 -31.32 -5.10
N ILE A 53 -30.88 -30.44 -4.10
CA ILE A 53 -31.66 -30.57 -2.87
C ILE A 53 -32.92 -29.72 -3.00
N ASP A 54 -34.09 -30.36 -3.17
CA ASP A 54 -35.39 -29.67 -3.08
C ASP A 54 -35.82 -29.55 -1.60
N PRO A 55 -36.01 -28.33 -1.06
CA PRO A 55 -36.44 -28.11 0.32
C PRO A 55 -37.79 -28.74 0.68
N LYS A 56 -38.65 -29.01 -0.31
CA LYS A 56 -39.95 -29.68 -0.08
C LYS A 56 -39.82 -31.18 0.06
N GLU A 57 -38.83 -31.78 -0.61
CA GLU A 57 -38.59 -33.22 -0.58
C GLU A 57 -37.61 -33.62 0.53
N PHE A 58 -36.59 -32.80 0.80
CA PHE A 58 -35.55 -33.06 1.78
C PHE A 58 -35.34 -31.84 2.70
N PRO A 59 -36.31 -31.51 3.57
CA PRO A 59 -36.23 -30.34 4.44
C PRO A 59 -35.02 -30.37 5.38
N ASP A 60 -34.63 -31.55 5.86
CA ASP A 60 -33.48 -31.72 6.76
C ASP A 60 -32.15 -31.52 6.01
N LEU A 61 -32.02 -31.99 4.77
CA LEU A 61 -30.84 -31.73 3.93
C LEU A 61 -30.74 -30.26 3.54
N ALA A 62 -31.88 -29.61 3.21
CA ALA A 62 -31.90 -28.19 2.90
C ALA A 62 -31.48 -27.33 4.12
N CYS A 63 -31.89 -27.72 5.33
CA CYS A 63 -31.47 -27.09 6.57
C CYS A 63 -29.96 -27.27 6.83
N LEU A 64 -29.44 -28.49 6.64
CA LEU A 64 -27.99 -28.76 6.74
C LEU A 64 -27.20 -27.99 5.70
N GLN A 65 -27.69 -27.90 4.46
CA GLN A 65 -27.11 -27.10 3.40
C GLN A 65 -27.11 -25.61 3.76
N SER A 66 -28.22 -25.06 4.26
CA SER A 66 -28.23 -23.66 4.70
C SER A 66 -27.21 -23.40 5.81
N ILE A 67 -27.04 -24.31 6.76
CA ILE A 67 -26.05 -24.16 7.84
C ILE A 67 -24.61 -24.18 7.30
N ILE A 68 -24.30 -25.06 6.33
CA ILE A 68 -22.95 -25.20 5.76
C ILE A 68 -22.60 -24.02 4.84
N PHE A 69 -23.57 -23.49 4.11
CA PHE A 69 -23.35 -22.44 3.11
C PHE A 69 -23.71 -21.01 3.59
N ASP A 70 -24.34 -20.83 4.76
CA ASP A 70 -24.47 -19.51 5.42
C ASP A 70 -23.15 -19.03 6.07
N ASP A 71 -22.16 -19.91 6.24
CA ASP A 71 -20.84 -19.59 6.79
C ASP A 71 -19.96 -18.70 5.87
N GLU A 72 -20.44 -18.34 4.67
CA GLU A 72 -19.81 -17.30 3.82
C GLU A 72 -20.12 -15.87 4.27
N ARG A 73 -20.93 -15.67 5.32
CA ARG A 73 -21.13 -14.34 5.92
C ARG A 73 -20.02 -14.07 6.92
N SER A 74 -19.13 -13.11 6.63
CA SER A 74 -18.02 -12.79 7.55
C SER A 74 -18.54 -12.50 8.96
N PRO A 75 -17.82 -12.89 10.04
CA PRO A 75 -18.26 -12.64 11.41
C PRO A 75 -18.64 -11.16 11.66
N GLU A 76 -17.99 -10.24 10.94
CA GLU A 76 -18.24 -8.79 10.97
C GLU A 76 -19.64 -8.41 10.47
N GLY A 77 -20.15 -9.10 9.45
CA GLY A 77 -21.51 -8.91 8.95
C GLY A 77 -22.57 -9.25 10.01
N ASN A 78 -22.31 -10.29 10.80
CA ASN A 78 -23.19 -10.71 11.90
C ASN A 78 -23.14 -9.72 13.07
N PHE A 79 -21.98 -9.12 13.38
CA PHE A 79 -21.88 -8.12 14.46
C PHE A 79 -22.55 -6.78 14.12
N ARG A 80 -22.54 -6.35 12.85
CA ARG A 80 -23.27 -5.13 12.43
C ARG A 80 -24.79 -5.31 12.56
N SER A 81 -25.32 -6.46 12.13
CA SER A 81 -26.75 -6.78 12.31
C SER A 81 -27.11 -6.90 13.79
N ALA A 82 -26.31 -7.64 14.57
CA ALA A 82 -26.52 -7.78 16.01
C ALA A 82 -26.45 -6.43 16.74
N LEU A 83 -25.60 -5.51 16.29
CA LEU A 83 -25.55 -4.16 16.84
C LEU A 83 -26.85 -3.40 16.55
N ASN A 84 -27.42 -3.52 15.34
CA ASN A 84 -28.71 -2.91 15.01
C ASN A 84 -29.85 -3.46 15.88
N ASP A 85 -29.89 -4.77 16.11
CA ASP A 85 -30.88 -5.41 16.98
C ASP A 85 -30.74 -4.94 18.44
N VAL A 86 -29.50 -4.82 18.91
CA VAL A 86 -29.19 -4.28 20.24
C VAL A 86 -29.61 -2.81 20.36
N LEU A 87 -29.36 -1.99 19.34
CA LEU A 87 -29.80 -0.59 19.30
C LEU A 87 -31.32 -0.48 19.33
N ALA A 88 -32.04 -1.34 18.60
CA ALA A 88 -33.51 -1.42 18.64
C ALA A 88 -34.02 -1.87 20.03
N ALA A 89 -33.41 -2.90 20.62
CA ALA A 89 -33.73 -3.35 21.97
C ALA A 89 -33.50 -2.25 23.01
N ARG A 90 -32.45 -1.44 22.86
CA ARG A 90 -32.15 -0.31 23.74
C ARG A 90 -33.16 0.83 23.62
N LYS A 91 -33.73 1.05 22.43
CA LYS A 91 -34.84 2.01 22.24
C LYS A 91 -36.10 1.58 23.01
N LEU A 92 -36.39 0.29 23.05
CA LEU A 92 -37.54 -0.25 23.79
C LEU A 92 -37.28 -0.29 25.31
N LYS A 93 -36.08 -0.71 25.71
CA LYS A 93 -35.68 -0.80 27.12
C LYS A 93 -34.23 -0.35 27.31
N PRO A 94 -33.99 0.92 27.66
CA PRO A 94 -32.64 1.48 27.79
C PRO A 94 -31.76 0.79 28.85
N GLY A 95 -32.35 0.30 29.94
CA GLY A 95 -31.64 -0.40 31.01
C GLY A 95 -31.49 -1.91 30.82
N HIS A 96 -31.66 -2.44 29.60
CA HIS A 96 -31.56 -3.88 29.36
C HIS A 96 -30.10 -4.36 29.33
N LEU A 97 -29.60 -4.83 30.49
CA LEU A 97 -28.18 -5.20 30.68
C LEU A 97 -27.65 -6.19 29.64
N LYS A 98 -28.41 -7.23 29.27
CA LYS A 98 -27.98 -8.21 28.26
C LYS A 98 -27.77 -7.58 26.87
N ALA A 99 -28.60 -6.62 26.49
CA ALA A 99 -28.42 -5.88 25.24
C ALA A 99 -27.17 -4.98 25.32
N ILE A 100 -26.94 -4.31 26.46
CA ILE A 100 -25.74 -3.48 26.65
C ILE A 100 -24.45 -4.32 26.58
N VAL A 101 -24.41 -5.47 27.27
CA VAL A 101 -23.28 -6.43 27.19
C VAL A 101 -23.04 -6.86 25.75
N ARG A 102 -24.10 -7.24 25.02
CA ARG A 102 -23.99 -7.64 23.62
C ARG A 102 -23.50 -6.50 22.74
N GLY A 103 -23.99 -5.28 22.94
CA GLY A 103 -23.58 -4.09 22.18
C GLY A 103 -22.12 -3.73 22.39
N ALA A 104 -21.63 -3.77 23.63
CA ALA A 104 -20.22 -3.56 23.95
C ALA A 104 -19.32 -4.60 23.25
N MET A 105 -19.74 -5.87 23.24
CA MET A 105 -19.03 -6.92 22.49
C MET A 105 -19.05 -6.67 20.98
N CYS A 106 -20.19 -6.25 20.41
CA CYS A 106 -20.25 -5.94 18.98
C CYS A 106 -19.34 -4.77 18.62
N HIS A 107 -19.32 -3.68 19.40
CA HIS A 107 -18.41 -2.56 19.19
C HIS A 107 -16.94 -2.97 19.30
N LEU A 108 -16.61 -3.86 20.23
CA LEU A 108 -15.26 -4.39 20.38
C LEU A 108 -14.81 -5.19 19.14
N GLU A 109 -15.66 -6.09 18.62
CA GLU A 109 -15.36 -6.89 17.43
C GLU A 109 -15.32 -6.03 16.16
N LEU A 110 -16.14 -4.97 16.09
CA LEU A 110 -16.10 -3.95 15.03
C LEU A 110 -14.93 -2.94 15.18
N LYS A 111 -14.07 -3.10 16.20
CA LYS A 111 -12.94 -2.20 16.51
C LYS A 111 -13.35 -0.75 16.81
N HIS A 112 -14.60 -0.52 17.15
CA HIS A 112 -15.11 0.76 17.66
C HIS A 112 -14.82 0.85 19.17
N PHE A 113 -13.54 0.98 19.52
CA PHE A 113 -13.10 0.80 20.92
C PHE A 113 -13.59 1.92 21.85
N ALA A 114 -13.73 3.15 21.35
CA ALA A 114 -14.23 4.27 22.15
C ALA A 114 -15.70 4.05 22.54
N GLU A 115 -16.51 3.59 21.60
CA GLU A 115 -17.91 3.23 21.79
C GLU A 115 -18.03 2.01 22.70
N ALA A 116 -17.19 0.98 22.52
CA ALA A 116 -17.18 -0.20 23.39
C ALA A 116 -16.96 0.18 24.87
N VAL A 117 -16.03 1.09 25.15
CA VAL A 117 -15.79 1.61 26.51
C VAL A 117 -17.01 2.37 27.04
N SER A 118 -17.62 3.25 26.24
CA SER A 118 -18.83 3.98 26.63
C SER A 118 -19.98 3.05 27.00
N TRP A 119 -20.20 2.00 26.20
CA TRP A 119 -21.24 1.00 26.47
C TRP A 119 -20.95 0.19 27.74
N CYS A 120 -19.68 -0.13 27.99
CA CYS A 120 -19.28 -0.76 29.25
C CYS A 120 -19.53 0.15 30.45
N ASP A 121 -19.19 1.43 30.36
CA ASP A 121 -19.41 2.40 31.43
C ASP A 121 -20.90 2.57 31.74
N GLU A 122 -21.75 2.69 30.71
CA GLU A 122 -23.22 2.72 30.85
C GLU A 122 -23.77 1.46 31.52
N GLY A 123 -23.29 0.28 31.11
CA GLY A 123 -23.75 -0.98 31.70
C GLY A 123 -23.30 -1.18 33.14
N LEU A 124 -22.10 -0.71 33.50
CA LEU A 124 -21.57 -0.77 34.86
C LEU A 124 -22.27 0.20 35.81
N GLN A 125 -22.90 1.26 35.30
CA GLN A 125 -23.81 2.10 36.10
C GLN A 125 -25.09 1.35 36.53
N ILE A 126 -25.52 0.36 35.74
CA ILE A 126 -26.70 -0.47 36.05
C ILE A 126 -26.30 -1.63 36.97
N ASP A 127 -25.21 -2.33 36.63
CA ASP A 127 -24.63 -3.39 37.47
C ASP A 127 -23.11 -3.28 37.51
N ALA A 128 -22.59 -2.76 38.63
CA ALA A 128 -21.17 -2.56 38.85
C ALA A 128 -20.36 -3.87 38.95
N LYS A 129 -21.01 -5.03 39.13
CA LYS A 129 -20.35 -6.33 39.31
C LYS A 129 -20.45 -7.24 38.08
N GLU A 130 -21.00 -6.75 36.97
CA GLU A 130 -21.14 -7.52 35.74
C GLU A 130 -19.76 -7.88 35.15
N LYS A 131 -19.37 -9.16 35.30
CA LYS A 131 -18.02 -9.65 34.94
C LYS A 131 -17.70 -9.41 33.46
N LYS A 132 -18.68 -9.61 32.57
CA LYS A 132 -18.44 -9.51 31.13
C LYS A 132 -18.11 -8.07 30.71
N LEU A 133 -18.77 -7.08 31.30
CA LEU A 133 -18.49 -5.67 31.02
C LEU A 133 -17.10 -5.27 31.51
N LEU A 134 -16.69 -5.74 32.69
CA LEU A 134 -15.33 -5.49 33.20
C LEU A 134 -14.25 -6.06 32.27
N GLU A 135 -14.44 -7.29 31.78
CA GLU A 135 -13.54 -7.92 30.81
C GLU A 135 -13.47 -7.15 29.48
N VAL A 136 -14.64 -6.84 28.90
CA VAL A 136 -14.73 -6.15 27.60
C VAL A 136 -14.15 -4.74 27.70
N ARG A 137 -14.41 -4.02 28.80
CA ARG A 137 -13.84 -2.69 29.05
C ARG A 137 -12.32 -2.71 29.12
N ALA A 138 -11.76 -3.62 29.91
CA ALA A 138 -10.30 -3.76 30.03
C ALA A 138 -9.65 -4.11 28.68
N LYS A 139 -10.30 -4.98 27.87
CA LYS A 139 -9.84 -5.33 26.53
C LYS A 139 -9.96 -4.13 25.56
N ALA A 140 -11.08 -3.41 25.57
CA ALA A 140 -11.32 -2.25 24.72
C ALA A 140 -10.35 -1.11 25.04
N ASP A 141 -10.13 -0.79 26.32
CA ASP A 141 -9.16 0.22 26.76
C ASP A 141 -7.74 -0.12 26.31
N LYS A 142 -7.34 -1.40 26.44
CA LYS A 142 -6.01 -1.86 25.99
C LYS A 142 -5.84 -1.70 24.48
N LEU A 143 -6.84 -2.09 23.70
CA LEU A 143 -6.80 -2.00 22.23
C LEU A 143 -6.86 -0.55 21.74
N LYS A 144 -7.71 0.28 22.34
CA LYS A 144 -7.78 1.72 22.08
C LYS A 144 -6.42 2.40 22.26
N ARG A 145 -5.74 2.15 23.39
CA ARG A 145 -4.41 2.70 23.66
C ARG A 145 -3.36 2.22 22.65
N MET A 146 -3.49 0.98 22.17
CA MET A 146 -2.59 0.43 21.15
C MET A 146 -2.81 1.12 19.80
N GLU A 147 -4.06 1.27 19.37
CA GLU A 147 -4.43 1.97 18.13
C GLU A 147 -4.01 3.44 18.16
N GLU A 148 -4.27 4.16 19.26
CA GLU A 148 -3.83 5.56 19.41
C GLU A 148 -2.31 5.70 19.34
N ARG A 149 -1.56 4.75 19.90
CA ARG A 149 -0.10 4.70 19.83
C ARG A 149 0.37 4.48 18.39
N ASP A 150 -0.23 3.52 17.69
CA ASP A 150 0.19 3.17 16.34
C ASP A 150 -0.21 4.25 15.34
N LEU A 151 -1.39 4.87 15.51
CA LEU A 151 -1.79 6.06 14.76
C LEU A 151 -0.84 7.23 14.99
N ARG A 152 -0.41 7.46 16.24
CA ARG A 152 0.58 8.50 16.55
C ARG A 152 1.92 8.22 15.88
N LYS A 153 2.40 6.98 15.90
CA LYS A 153 3.64 6.60 15.20
C LYS A 153 3.51 6.75 13.69
N ALA A 154 2.37 6.34 13.10
CA ALA A 154 2.10 6.47 11.68
C ALA A 154 2.12 7.94 11.25
N ARG A 155 1.40 8.82 11.96
CA ARG A 155 1.40 10.27 11.70
C ARG A 155 2.79 10.89 11.82
N LEU A 156 3.59 10.44 12.80
CA LEU A 156 4.97 10.92 12.94
C LEU A 156 5.87 10.46 11.80
N LYS A 157 5.71 9.20 11.34
CA LYS A 157 6.47 8.65 10.20
C LYS A 157 6.10 9.38 8.92
N GLU A 158 4.80 9.55 8.66
CA GLU A 158 4.27 10.26 7.50
C GLU A 158 4.75 11.72 7.46
N LYS A 159 4.64 12.45 8.57
CA LYS A 159 5.14 13.84 8.65
C LYS A 159 6.65 13.94 8.40
N LYS A 160 7.42 12.96 8.88
CA LYS A 160 8.87 12.90 8.63
C LYS A 160 9.14 12.68 7.13
N GLU A 161 8.45 11.74 6.50
CA GLU A 161 8.58 11.48 5.07
C GLU A 161 8.17 12.68 4.21
N GLN A 162 7.05 13.34 4.54
CA GLN A 162 6.62 14.58 3.90
C GLN A 162 7.71 15.66 3.97
N SER A 163 8.27 15.90 5.16
CA SER A 163 9.34 16.89 5.32
C SER A 163 10.62 16.53 4.53
N GLN A 164 10.93 15.24 4.39
CA GLN A 164 12.07 14.79 3.59
C GLN A 164 11.81 14.97 2.09
N ASN A 165 10.62 14.65 1.61
CA ASN A 165 10.24 14.84 0.21
C ASN A 165 10.19 16.31 -0.18
N GLU A 166 9.67 17.17 0.69
CA GLU A 166 9.70 18.62 0.48
C GLU A 166 11.14 19.14 0.39
N ALA A 167 12.03 18.67 1.27
CA ALA A 167 13.45 19.04 1.22
C ALA A 167 14.13 18.56 -0.08
N LEU A 168 13.84 17.35 -0.53
CA LEU A 168 14.33 16.83 -1.81
C LEU A 168 13.84 17.68 -2.98
N LEU A 169 12.53 17.97 -3.03
CA LEU A 169 11.95 18.79 -4.09
C LEU A 169 12.55 20.20 -4.12
N GLN A 170 12.77 20.82 -2.96
CA GLN A 170 13.46 22.10 -2.84
C GLN A 170 14.89 22.02 -3.36
N ALA A 171 15.63 20.96 -3.02
CA ALA A 171 17.00 20.75 -3.47
C ALA A 171 17.11 20.57 -5.00
N ILE A 172 16.17 19.84 -5.62
CA ILE A 172 16.08 19.67 -7.08
C ILE A 172 15.79 21.02 -7.75
N LYS A 173 14.81 21.76 -7.24
CA LYS A 173 14.42 23.09 -7.76
C LYS A 173 15.57 24.08 -7.65
N ALA A 174 16.28 24.12 -6.52
CA ALA A 174 17.43 24.99 -6.30
C ALA A 174 18.58 24.72 -7.29
N ARG A 175 18.68 23.49 -7.80
CA ARG A 175 19.67 23.08 -8.79
C ARG A 175 19.20 23.23 -10.23
N ASN A 176 17.99 23.75 -10.48
CA ASN A 176 17.41 23.92 -11.82
C ASN A 176 17.34 22.63 -12.65
N ILE A 177 17.14 21.48 -12.00
CA ILE A 177 17.00 20.19 -12.68
C ILE A 177 15.57 20.06 -13.22
N ARG A 178 15.42 19.78 -14.52
CA ARG A 178 14.11 19.59 -15.14
C ARG A 178 13.63 18.16 -14.90
N LEU A 179 12.48 18.01 -14.26
CA LEU A 179 11.80 16.73 -14.12
C LEU A 179 10.68 16.61 -15.15
N VAL A 180 10.52 15.44 -15.77
CA VAL A 180 9.37 15.11 -16.62
C VAL A 180 8.40 14.30 -15.78
N SER A 181 7.16 14.77 -15.68
CA SER A 181 6.05 13.94 -15.23
C SER A 181 5.59 13.17 -16.45
N GLU A 182 5.62 11.84 -16.39
CA GLU A 182 4.77 11.06 -17.28
C GLU A 182 3.34 11.35 -16.82
N ALA A 183 2.69 12.29 -17.50
CA ALA A 183 1.26 12.44 -17.39
C ALA A 183 0.67 11.15 -17.97
N VAL A 184 0.25 10.26 -17.07
CA VAL A 184 -0.60 9.12 -17.42
C VAL A 184 -1.78 9.70 -18.21
N ASP A 185 -2.07 9.10 -19.36
CA ASP A 185 -3.20 9.49 -20.21
C ASP A 185 -4.44 9.74 -19.35
N LYS A 186 -5.08 10.88 -19.59
CA LYS A 186 -6.22 11.36 -18.81
C LYS A 186 -7.40 10.39 -18.92
N ASP A 187 -7.52 9.48 -17.97
CA ASP A 187 -8.83 8.91 -17.62
C ASP A 187 -9.55 9.96 -16.75
N GLU A 188 -10.65 10.51 -17.28
CA GLU A 188 -11.37 11.69 -16.75
C GLU A 188 -12.11 11.48 -15.40
N ASP A 189 -11.83 10.42 -14.63
CA ASP A 189 -12.64 10.06 -13.45
C ASP A 189 -11.90 10.04 -12.10
N SER A 190 -10.73 10.69 -11.96
CA SER A 190 -10.09 10.85 -10.64
C SER A 190 -9.69 12.29 -10.36
N ALA A 191 -10.43 12.89 -9.42
CA ALA A 191 -10.20 14.22 -8.93
C ALA A 191 -8.80 14.36 -8.29
N SER A 192 -8.09 15.41 -8.73
CA SER A 192 -7.16 16.25 -7.96
C SER A 192 -5.64 16.02 -7.95
N ASN A 193 -5.05 14.97 -8.52
CA ASN A 193 -3.59 14.87 -8.46
C ASN A 193 -2.88 15.82 -9.45
N GLY A 194 -2.46 16.98 -8.96
CA GLY A 194 -1.66 17.93 -9.75
C GLY A 194 -0.30 17.33 -10.15
N PRO A 195 0.42 17.89 -11.15
CA PRO A 195 1.75 17.40 -11.56
C PRO A 195 2.72 17.24 -10.38
N ILE A 196 2.60 18.13 -9.39
CA ILE A 196 3.43 18.16 -8.18
C ILE A 196 3.13 16.98 -7.24
N GLU A 197 1.88 16.54 -7.12
CA GLU A 197 1.50 15.42 -6.25
C GLU A 197 1.99 14.08 -6.82
N ILE A 198 1.98 13.92 -8.15
CA ILE A 198 2.55 12.76 -8.84
C ILE A 198 4.06 12.66 -8.57
N PHE A 199 4.78 13.79 -8.56
CA PHE A 199 6.20 13.80 -8.18
C PHE A 199 6.43 13.50 -6.71
N LEU A 200 5.54 13.95 -5.81
CA LEU A 200 5.65 13.69 -4.38
C LEU A 200 5.47 12.20 -4.05
N ASP A 201 4.57 11.54 -4.79
CA ASP A 201 4.34 10.09 -4.69
C ASP A 201 5.53 9.31 -5.28
N GLY A 202 6.04 9.73 -6.44
CA GLY A 202 7.25 9.17 -7.04
C GLY A 202 8.52 9.35 -6.18
N LEU A 203 8.61 10.45 -5.43
CA LEU A 203 9.69 10.67 -4.45
C LEU A 203 9.57 9.74 -3.24
N SER A 204 8.37 9.24 -2.93
CA SER A 204 8.09 8.33 -1.82
C SER A 204 8.29 6.86 -2.21
N SER A 205 8.02 6.53 -3.48
CA SER A 205 8.17 5.19 -4.03
C SER A 205 9.63 4.82 -4.25
N GLU A 206 9.98 3.58 -3.91
CA GLU A 206 11.23 2.97 -4.39
C GLU A 206 11.09 2.73 -5.91
N ASN A 207 12.19 2.92 -6.65
CA ASN A 207 12.22 2.51 -8.05
C ASN A 207 12.19 0.97 -8.16
N PRO A 208 12.03 0.37 -9.36
CA PRO A 208 11.99 -1.08 -9.53
C PRO A 208 13.21 -1.84 -8.97
N CYS A 209 14.32 -1.14 -8.73
CA CYS A 209 15.55 -1.67 -8.16
C CYS A 209 15.73 -1.35 -6.66
N GLY A 210 14.70 -0.86 -5.97
CA GLY A 210 14.72 -0.60 -4.52
C GLY A 210 15.54 0.63 -4.10
N ALA A 211 15.89 1.51 -5.05
CA ALA A 211 16.70 2.70 -4.78
C ALA A 211 15.88 3.98 -4.91
N ARG A 212 16.29 5.01 -4.16
CA ARG A 212 15.57 6.28 -4.03
C ARG A 212 16.55 7.45 -4.05
N LEU A 213 16.09 8.57 -4.61
CA LEU A 213 16.80 9.84 -4.51
C LEU A 213 16.97 10.21 -3.03
N SER A 214 18.21 10.49 -2.63
CA SER A 214 18.54 10.81 -1.25
C SER A 214 19.35 12.11 -1.15
N LEU A 215 19.31 12.71 0.04
CA LEU A 215 20.01 13.95 0.36
C LEU A 215 20.98 13.68 1.51
N ASP A 216 22.24 14.07 1.31
CA ASP A 216 23.29 13.90 2.32
C ASP A 216 23.22 14.99 3.42
N ASN A 217 24.06 14.87 4.45
CA ASN A 217 24.11 15.83 5.55
C ASN A 217 24.57 17.24 5.13
N GLN A 218 25.17 17.38 3.93
CA GLN A 218 25.64 18.64 3.36
C GLN A 218 24.64 19.24 2.37
N GLY A 219 23.46 18.61 2.22
CA GLY A 219 22.42 19.08 1.30
C GLY A 219 22.63 18.68 -0.15
N ARG A 220 23.51 17.71 -0.44
CA ARG A 220 23.81 17.20 -1.78
C ARG A 220 22.97 16.00 -2.15
N LEU A 221 22.58 15.92 -3.41
CA LEU A 221 21.72 14.86 -3.93
C LEU A 221 22.54 13.63 -4.36
N SER A 222 21.98 12.45 -4.13
CA SER A 222 22.46 11.18 -4.68
C SER A 222 21.33 10.48 -5.43
N TRP A 223 21.54 10.29 -6.73
CA TRP A 223 20.52 9.84 -7.67
C TRP A 223 20.66 8.35 -7.97
N PRO A 224 19.55 7.60 -8.10
CA PRO A 224 19.57 6.33 -8.80
C PRO A 224 19.80 6.59 -10.30
N VAL A 225 20.79 5.96 -10.93
CA VAL A 225 21.17 6.23 -12.33
C VAL A 225 21.24 4.93 -13.12
N VAL A 226 20.80 4.96 -14.38
CA VAL A 226 20.90 3.82 -15.30
C VAL A 226 21.91 4.13 -16.41
N PHE A 227 22.85 3.22 -16.62
CA PHE A 227 23.68 3.19 -17.82
C PHE A 227 23.14 2.15 -18.79
N LEU A 228 22.96 2.55 -20.04
CA LEU A 228 22.41 1.74 -21.11
C LEU A 228 23.51 1.44 -22.13
N TYR A 229 23.68 0.16 -22.47
CA TYR A 229 24.66 -0.31 -23.45
C TYR A 229 23.92 -0.84 -24.68
N PRO A 230 23.55 0.04 -25.62
CA PRO A 230 22.68 -0.32 -26.74
C PRO A 230 23.31 -1.35 -27.70
N GLU A 231 24.65 -1.47 -27.72
CA GLU A 231 25.35 -2.46 -28.56
C GLU A 231 24.96 -3.91 -28.23
N TYR A 232 24.77 -4.21 -26.95
CA TYR A 232 24.46 -5.54 -26.46
C TYR A 232 23.07 -5.63 -25.80
N ALA A 233 22.27 -4.56 -25.91
CA ALA A 233 21.00 -4.40 -25.21
C ALA A 233 21.10 -4.71 -23.70
N GLN A 234 22.20 -4.26 -23.07
CA GLN A 234 22.46 -4.42 -21.65
C GLN A 234 22.25 -3.10 -20.91
N SER A 235 22.09 -3.18 -19.59
CA SER A 235 21.99 -2.01 -18.73
C SER A 235 22.57 -2.30 -17.36
N ASP A 236 23.18 -1.29 -16.75
CA ASP A 236 23.58 -1.32 -15.34
C ASP A 236 22.82 -0.28 -14.53
N PHE A 237 22.55 -0.62 -13.28
CA PHE A 237 21.85 0.23 -12.33
C PHE A 237 22.80 0.64 -11.21
N ILE A 238 22.94 1.96 -11.01
CA ILE A 238 23.70 2.57 -9.93
C ILE A 238 22.70 3.09 -8.89
N SER A 239 22.68 2.50 -7.71
CA SER A 239 21.70 2.83 -6.67
C SER A 239 21.87 4.23 -6.08
N ALA A 240 23.11 4.71 -5.94
CA ALA A 240 23.42 6.01 -5.37
C ALA A 240 24.61 6.67 -6.09
N PHE A 241 24.30 7.47 -7.11
CA PHE A 241 25.25 8.31 -7.83
C PHE A 241 25.23 9.72 -7.22
N HIS A 242 26.29 10.06 -6.49
CA HIS A 242 26.43 11.38 -5.87
C HIS A 242 26.58 12.48 -6.93
N GLU A 243 25.89 13.61 -6.76
CA GLU A 243 25.81 14.65 -7.80
C GLU A 243 27.16 15.27 -8.21
N ASP A 244 28.12 15.33 -7.29
CA ASP A 244 29.48 15.81 -7.54
C ASP A 244 30.45 14.74 -8.05
N SER A 245 30.03 13.46 -8.07
CA SER A 245 30.86 12.38 -8.61
C SER A 245 30.94 12.50 -10.12
N ARG A 246 32.07 12.06 -10.69
CA ARG A 246 32.27 12.05 -12.15
C ARG A 246 31.87 10.71 -12.74
N PHE A 247 31.41 10.73 -13.98
CA PHE A 247 31.07 9.50 -14.71
C PHE A 247 32.26 8.54 -14.78
N ILE A 248 33.46 9.05 -15.02
CA ILE A 248 34.68 8.25 -15.14
C ILE A 248 35.00 7.48 -13.85
N ASP A 249 34.70 8.05 -12.68
CA ASP A 249 34.98 7.39 -11.39
C ASP A 249 34.09 6.13 -11.25
N HIS A 250 32.82 6.22 -11.67
CA HIS A 250 31.92 5.07 -11.71
C HIS A 250 32.31 4.06 -12.81
N LEU A 251 32.61 4.53 -14.02
CA LEU A 251 33.00 3.66 -15.14
C LEU A 251 34.28 2.89 -14.84
N MET A 252 35.26 3.49 -14.16
CA MET A 252 36.50 2.81 -13.75
C MET A 252 36.24 1.64 -12.79
N VAL A 253 35.27 1.78 -11.88
CA VAL A 253 34.91 0.70 -10.95
C VAL A 253 34.09 -0.36 -11.66
N MET A 254 33.09 0.04 -12.45
CA MET A 254 32.17 -0.87 -13.14
C MET A 254 32.88 -1.74 -14.19
N PHE A 255 33.82 -1.15 -14.93
CA PHE A 255 34.60 -1.83 -15.97
C PHE A 255 36.02 -2.18 -15.52
N SER A 256 36.22 -2.36 -14.21
CA SER A 256 37.49 -2.87 -13.66
C SER A 256 37.73 -4.32 -14.09
N GLU A 257 36.67 -5.10 -14.19
CA GLU A 257 36.63 -6.42 -14.80
C GLU A 257 35.77 -6.37 -16.07
N ALA A 258 36.21 -7.06 -17.13
CA ALA A 258 35.46 -7.09 -18.37
C ALA A 258 34.12 -7.84 -18.15
N PRO A 259 32.98 -7.22 -18.48
CA PRO A 259 31.69 -7.86 -18.28
C PRO A 259 31.53 -9.07 -19.22
N SER A 260 30.79 -10.09 -18.80
CA SER A 260 30.68 -11.36 -19.53
C SER A 260 30.06 -11.23 -20.94
N TRP A 261 29.30 -10.16 -21.19
CA TRP A 261 28.70 -9.88 -22.49
C TRP A 261 29.66 -9.17 -23.46
N ASP A 262 30.75 -8.58 -22.97
CA ASP A 262 31.78 -7.93 -23.79
C ASP A 262 32.77 -8.96 -24.35
N SER A 263 32.29 -9.74 -25.33
CA SER A 263 33.07 -10.79 -25.99
C SER A 263 34.34 -10.27 -26.66
N GLU A 264 34.35 -8.99 -27.05
CA GLU A 264 35.46 -8.33 -27.73
C GLU A 264 36.42 -7.60 -26.77
N GLN A 265 36.10 -7.56 -25.47
CA GLN A 265 36.87 -6.86 -24.42
C GLN A 265 37.20 -5.41 -24.80
N LYS A 266 36.22 -4.70 -25.36
CA LYS A 266 36.38 -3.31 -25.88
C LYS A 266 35.86 -2.24 -24.92
N TYR A 267 35.08 -2.61 -23.91
CA TYR A 267 34.50 -1.68 -22.93
C TYR A 267 35.52 -1.28 -21.85
N HIS A 268 36.56 -0.55 -22.26
CA HIS A 268 37.54 0.04 -21.35
C HIS A 268 37.20 1.50 -21.03
N PRO A 269 37.32 1.96 -19.77
CA PRO A 269 36.96 3.32 -19.34
C PRO A 269 37.50 4.44 -20.23
N ASP A 270 38.71 4.30 -20.77
CA ASP A 270 39.34 5.30 -21.64
C ASP A 270 38.72 5.41 -23.04
N ASN A 271 38.04 4.35 -23.50
CA ASN A 271 37.39 4.27 -24.81
C ASN A 271 35.88 4.52 -24.75
N LEU A 272 35.31 4.61 -23.55
CA LEU A 272 33.88 4.80 -23.35
C LEU A 272 33.48 6.26 -23.55
N GLU A 273 32.41 6.43 -24.30
CA GLU A 273 31.73 7.70 -24.51
C GLU A 273 30.34 7.62 -23.90
N VAL A 274 29.94 8.70 -23.24
CA VAL A 274 28.65 8.80 -22.55
C VAL A 274 27.77 9.78 -23.32
N TYR A 275 26.49 9.45 -23.47
CA TYR A 275 25.52 10.28 -24.16
C TYR A 275 24.20 10.35 -23.39
N PHE A 276 23.44 11.42 -23.61
CA PHE A 276 22.01 11.44 -23.30
C PHE A 276 21.20 11.83 -24.53
N GLU A 277 19.93 11.45 -24.54
CA GLU A 277 19.00 11.74 -25.61
C GLU A 277 18.03 12.85 -25.20
N ASP A 278 17.86 13.80 -26.11
CA ASP A 278 16.83 14.82 -26.06
C ASP A 278 15.67 14.35 -26.95
N GLU A 279 14.72 13.66 -26.34
CA GLU A 279 13.61 13.02 -27.05
C GLU A 279 12.72 14.02 -27.81
N ASP A 280 12.55 15.23 -27.30
CA ASP A 280 11.73 16.27 -27.94
C ASP A 280 12.28 16.64 -29.34
N ARG A 281 13.60 16.55 -29.52
CA ARG A 281 14.30 16.92 -30.76
C ARG A 281 14.90 15.73 -31.50
N ALA A 282 14.85 14.53 -30.91
CA ALA A 282 15.59 13.36 -31.37
C ALA A 282 17.10 13.66 -31.60
N GLU A 283 17.69 14.45 -30.69
CA GLU A 283 19.09 14.86 -30.71
C GLU A 283 19.87 14.13 -29.61
N LEU A 284 21.15 13.82 -29.86
CA LEU A 284 22.05 13.21 -28.86
C LEU A 284 23.08 14.23 -28.38
N TYR A 285 23.41 14.16 -27.10
CA TYR A 285 24.42 15.02 -26.49
C TYR A 285 25.54 14.17 -25.90
N GLN A 286 26.75 14.33 -26.44
CA GLN A 286 27.95 13.64 -25.96
C GLN A 286 28.49 14.30 -24.70
N VAL A 287 28.45 13.58 -23.59
CA VAL A 287 28.94 14.01 -22.28
C VAL A 287 30.40 13.58 -22.10
N SER A 288 31.25 14.49 -21.64
CA SER A 288 32.61 14.10 -21.25
C SER A 288 32.54 13.23 -19.98
N PRO A 289 33.19 12.04 -19.95
CA PRO A 289 33.23 11.20 -18.75
C PRO A 289 33.83 11.90 -17.51
N ARG A 290 34.57 13.00 -17.70
CA ARG A 290 35.13 13.80 -16.60
C ARG A 290 34.14 14.78 -15.97
N SER A 291 32.97 14.98 -16.57
CA SER A 291 31.91 15.85 -16.04
C SER A 291 31.29 15.22 -14.80
N THR A 292 30.71 16.05 -13.93
CA THR A 292 29.92 15.54 -12.80
C THR A 292 28.48 15.28 -13.22
N LEU A 293 27.76 14.46 -12.46
CA LEU A 293 26.34 14.22 -12.71
C LEU A 293 25.54 15.53 -12.67
N LEU A 294 25.78 16.39 -11.68
CA LEU A 294 25.08 17.66 -11.51
C LEU A 294 25.18 18.54 -12.77
N GLN A 295 26.36 18.64 -13.36
CA GLN A 295 26.58 19.45 -14.57
C GLN A 295 25.69 18.99 -15.74
N VAL A 296 25.47 17.69 -15.86
CA VAL A 296 24.65 17.12 -16.92
C VAL A 296 23.16 17.30 -16.61
N LEU A 297 22.75 17.07 -15.36
CA LEU A 297 21.36 17.26 -14.91
C LEU A 297 20.89 18.72 -14.99
N GLN A 298 21.83 19.68 -14.91
CA GLN A 298 21.58 21.11 -15.07
C GLN A 298 21.43 21.56 -16.53
N HIS A 299 21.71 20.69 -17.49
CA HIS A 299 21.64 21.04 -18.90
C HIS A 299 20.18 21.34 -19.31
N PRO A 300 19.91 22.45 -20.04
CA PRO A 300 18.53 22.88 -20.35
C PRO A 300 17.78 21.92 -21.29
N ARG A 301 18.49 20.98 -21.91
CA ARG A 301 17.91 19.92 -22.76
C ARG A 301 17.87 18.56 -22.07
N TYR A 302 18.47 18.43 -20.88
CA TYR A 302 18.34 17.20 -20.09
C TYR A 302 17.08 17.28 -19.25
N SER A 303 16.33 16.18 -19.20
CA SER A 303 15.14 16.07 -18.38
C SER A 303 15.11 14.69 -17.71
N VAL A 304 14.95 14.68 -16.40
CA VAL A 304 14.93 13.44 -15.61
C VAL A 304 13.54 12.85 -15.68
N LYS A 305 13.46 11.59 -16.10
CA LYS A 305 12.23 10.81 -16.13
C LYS A 305 12.18 9.85 -14.94
N ALA A 306 11.01 9.67 -14.35
CA ALA A 306 10.79 8.74 -13.23
C ALA A 306 11.86 8.85 -12.12
N LEU A 307 12.37 10.07 -11.88
CA LEU A 307 13.44 10.37 -10.92
C LEU A 307 14.73 9.52 -11.09
N THR A 308 14.94 8.95 -12.26
CA THR A 308 16.06 8.05 -12.57
C THR A 308 16.75 8.52 -13.85
N PRO A 309 17.82 9.33 -13.75
CA PRO A 309 18.64 9.72 -14.89
C PRO A 309 19.15 8.50 -15.65
N ALA A 310 19.04 8.51 -16.98
CA ALA A 310 19.54 7.47 -17.86
C ALA A 310 20.57 8.05 -18.83
N PHE A 311 21.62 7.26 -19.10
CA PHE A 311 22.71 7.62 -20.02
C PHE A 311 23.06 6.44 -20.92
N LEU A 312 23.31 6.72 -22.19
CA LEU A 312 23.81 5.75 -23.16
C LEU A 312 25.33 5.70 -23.06
N VAL A 313 25.91 4.50 -23.05
CA VAL A 313 27.35 4.28 -22.99
C VAL A 313 27.77 3.36 -24.12
N CYS A 314 28.68 3.83 -24.96
CA CYS A 314 29.22 3.05 -26.07
C CYS A 314 30.72 3.27 -26.24
N VAL A 315 31.38 2.38 -26.96
CA VAL A 315 32.81 2.48 -27.29
C VAL A 315 32.97 3.41 -28.49
N GLY A 316 33.62 4.56 -28.33
CA GLY A 316 33.63 5.63 -29.33
C GLY A 316 34.22 5.24 -30.69
N SER A 317 35.23 4.36 -30.69
CA SER A 317 35.89 3.88 -31.91
C SER A 317 35.19 2.69 -32.58
N SER A 318 34.14 2.11 -31.96
CA SER A 318 33.54 0.87 -32.44
C SER A 318 32.70 1.05 -33.70
N PRO A 319 32.57 0.02 -34.55
CA PRO A 319 31.67 0.05 -35.70
C PRO A 319 30.22 0.30 -35.29
N PHE A 320 29.80 -0.26 -34.16
CA PHE A 320 28.47 -0.05 -33.62
C PHE A 320 28.21 1.43 -33.30
N SER A 321 29.11 2.11 -32.58
CA SER A 321 28.93 3.52 -32.23
C SER A 321 28.78 4.39 -33.49
N LYS A 322 29.62 4.17 -34.50
CA LYS A 322 29.53 4.88 -35.79
C LYS A 322 28.18 4.66 -36.49
N ASN A 323 27.68 3.43 -36.50
CA ASN A 323 26.39 3.11 -37.12
C ASN A 323 25.21 3.64 -36.28
N TYR A 324 25.28 3.56 -34.96
CA TYR A 324 24.24 4.00 -34.04
C TYR A 324 24.05 5.52 -34.06
N LEU A 325 25.16 6.26 -34.21
CA LEU A 325 25.16 7.72 -34.35
C LEU A 325 24.89 8.18 -35.79
N GLN A 326 24.89 7.26 -36.77
CA GLN A 326 24.67 7.61 -38.18
C GLN A 326 23.26 8.17 -38.38
N GLY A 327 23.16 9.38 -38.93
CA GLY A 327 21.88 10.05 -39.16
C GLY A 327 21.29 10.74 -37.93
N LYS A 328 21.89 10.60 -36.74
CA LYS A 328 21.52 11.35 -35.55
C LYS A 328 22.31 12.66 -35.47
N ARG A 329 21.68 13.72 -34.97
CA ARG A 329 22.36 14.99 -34.70
C ARG A 329 23.03 14.89 -33.32
N VAL A 330 24.36 14.82 -33.32
CA VAL A 330 25.16 14.70 -32.10
C VAL A 330 25.78 16.05 -31.76
N HIS A 331 25.45 16.56 -30.59
CA HIS A 331 26.00 17.78 -30.02
C HIS A 331 27.05 17.44 -28.97
N ARG A 332 28.13 18.22 -28.89
CA ARG A 332 29.09 18.10 -27.80
C ARG A 332 28.54 18.83 -26.59
N PHE A 333 28.40 18.14 -25.46
CA PHE A 333 28.09 18.77 -24.19
C PHE A 333 29.20 19.78 -23.87
N THR A 334 28.78 21.01 -23.61
CA THR A 334 29.63 22.04 -23.01
C THR A 334 29.01 22.37 -21.67
N ALA A 335 29.75 22.11 -20.60
CA ALA A 335 29.34 22.61 -19.29
C ALA A 335 29.30 24.14 -19.41
N LEU A 336 28.13 24.74 -19.19
CA LEU A 336 28.03 26.19 -19.20
C LEU A 336 28.99 26.75 -18.13
N PRO A 337 29.90 27.68 -18.49
CA PRO A 337 30.66 28.41 -17.49
C PRO A 337 29.72 29.04 -16.46
N TRP A 338 30.12 29.08 -15.19
CA TRP A 338 29.33 29.71 -14.12
C TRP A 338 28.88 31.15 -14.47
N SER A 339 29.66 31.85 -15.30
CA SER A 339 29.37 33.19 -15.81
C SER A 339 28.29 33.27 -16.89
N GLU A 340 27.96 32.18 -17.58
CA GLU A 340 26.97 32.15 -18.69
C GLU A 340 25.67 31.42 -18.31
N GLN A 341 25.53 31.00 -17.06
CA GLN A 341 24.22 30.57 -16.56
C GLN A 341 23.26 31.77 -16.62
N PRO A 342 21.99 31.62 -17.04
CA PRO A 342 21.03 32.73 -17.21
C PRO A 342 20.75 33.57 -15.95
N TRP A 343 21.36 33.22 -14.83
CA TRP A 343 21.16 33.73 -13.49
C TRP A 343 22.49 34.15 -12.83
N SER A 344 23.60 34.15 -13.57
CA SER A 344 24.88 34.65 -13.06
C SER A 344 24.77 36.18 -12.91
N PRO A 345 25.06 36.76 -11.73
CA PRO A 345 25.02 38.21 -11.56
C PRO A 345 26.29 38.82 -12.15
N SER A 346 26.41 38.82 -13.47
CA SER A 346 27.48 39.51 -14.19
C SER A 346 27.04 40.02 -15.56
N LEU A 347 26.06 40.92 -15.55
CA LEU A 347 25.99 42.05 -16.48
C LEU A 347 25.70 43.29 -15.64
N LYS A 348 26.73 43.76 -14.93
CA LYS A 348 26.81 45.17 -14.54
C LYS A 348 27.11 45.94 -15.82
N GLU A 349 26.07 46.47 -16.46
CA GLU A 349 26.06 47.67 -17.30
C GLU A 349 24.71 47.70 -18.00
N ASP A 350 23.69 48.17 -17.27
CA ASP A 350 22.51 48.87 -17.80
C ASP A 350 21.67 49.32 -16.60
N LEU A 351 22.26 50.23 -15.82
CA LEU A 351 21.59 50.99 -14.78
C LEU A 351 21.83 52.47 -15.07
N LEU A 352 21.36 52.93 -16.22
CA LEU A 352 21.06 54.33 -16.44
C LEU A 352 19.76 54.45 -17.22
N GLN A 353 18.85 55.21 -16.62
CA GLN A 353 17.58 55.73 -17.15
C GLN A 353 16.37 54.81 -17.00
N LEU A 354 15.64 54.98 -15.89
CA LEU A 354 14.19 55.25 -15.89
C LEU A 354 13.84 56.01 -14.58
N PRO A 355 12.80 56.88 -14.58
CA PRO A 355 12.60 57.92 -13.57
C PRO A 355 11.94 57.40 -12.29
N ASP A 356 12.28 58.06 -11.18
CA ASP A 356 11.58 57.99 -9.89
C ASP A 356 10.08 58.29 -10.06
N GLU A 357 9.22 57.29 -9.83
CA GLU A 357 7.93 57.51 -9.18
C GLU A 357 7.31 56.18 -8.72
N LEU A 358 6.71 56.21 -7.53
CA LEU A 358 5.91 55.16 -6.87
C LEU A 358 6.70 54.16 -6.00
N ALA A 359 7.41 54.69 -5.01
CA ALA A 359 7.50 54.04 -3.71
C ALA A 359 6.19 54.24 -2.95
N LEU A 360 5.50 53.14 -2.59
CA LEU A 360 4.42 52.88 -1.61
C LEU A 360 3.84 51.52 -2.07
N GLU A 361 3.90 50.37 -1.38
CA GLU A 361 3.57 50.04 0.00
C GLU A 361 4.27 48.70 0.42
N THR A 362 5.07 48.73 1.50
CA THR A 362 5.15 47.83 2.70
C THR A 362 4.96 46.27 2.64
N PRO A 363 5.26 45.48 3.72
CA PRO A 363 6.54 45.27 4.43
C PRO A 363 6.74 43.81 4.96
N TRP A 364 7.75 43.01 4.59
CA TRP A 364 8.12 41.83 5.42
C TRP A 364 9.62 41.49 5.39
N LEU A 365 10.20 41.55 6.61
CA LEU A 365 11.41 40.94 7.14
C LEU A 365 12.81 41.35 6.61
N VAL A 366 13.28 42.40 7.28
CA VAL A 366 14.63 42.50 7.86
C VAL A 366 14.91 41.29 8.77
N ASP A 367 16.04 40.61 8.59
CA ASP A 367 17.03 40.32 9.65
C ASP A 367 18.08 39.31 9.16
N CYS A 368 19.29 39.80 8.89
CA CYS A 368 20.53 39.08 9.25
C CYS A 368 21.69 40.07 9.30
N VAL A 369 21.99 40.46 10.54
CA VAL A 369 23.16 41.21 10.95
C VAL A 369 24.44 40.40 10.68
N ARG A 370 25.41 41.08 10.08
CA ARG A 370 26.78 40.65 9.85
C ARG A 370 27.54 40.77 11.18
N VAL A 371 28.09 39.67 11.68
CA VAL A 371 29.09 39.68 12.75
C VAL A 371 30.43 39.22 12.17
N GLN A 372 31.34 40.20 12.13
CA GLN A 372 32.79 40.21 11.87
C GLN A 372 33.30 39.69 10.51
#